data_AF-A0A800F301-F1
#
_entry.id   AF-A0A800F301-F1
#
_cell.length_a   1.000
_cell.length_b   1.000
_cell.length_c   1.000
_cell.angle_alpha   90.00
_cell.angle_beta   90.00
_cell.angle_gamma   90.00
#
_symmetry.space_group_name_H-M   'P 1'
#
loop_
_entity.id
_entity.type
_entity.pdbx_description
1 polymer ?
#
loop_
_entity_poly.entity_id
_entity_poly.type
_entity_poly.pdbx_seq_one_letter_code
_entity_poly.pdbx_strand_id
1 'polypeptide(L)'
;MTRLSLNINKFATLRNARGGNLPNIIDAALDCERFGAEGITVHPRPDERHITYNDIYDLSNNLTTEFNIEGYPSKQFLKTILEVSPGQCTLVPDSPDVLTSDQGWDTIKHKTFLKEVISELKTKGIRVSLFMENDLKKIDCAKEVNADRIELYTGPYAHNFNKGKESSIEAFVNAAE
;
A
#
# COMPACT_ATOMS: atom_id res chain seq x y z
N MET A 1 -2.77 12.52 16.09
CA MET A 1 -3.60 11.36 16.48
C MET A 1 -3.34 10.27 15.45
N THR A 2 -3.17 9.02 15.88
CA THR A 2 -2.93 7.87 14.98
C THR A 2 -4.16 7.58 14.15
N ARG A 3 -3.97 7.20 12.88
CA ARG A 3 -5.06 6.79 11.98
C ARG A 3 -5.04 5.31 11.68
N LEU A 4 -6.20 4.73 11.38
CA LEU A 4 -6.34 3.34 10.96
C LEU A 4 -6.89 3.26 9.52
N SER A 5 -6.08 2.70 8.60
CA SER A 5 -6.53 2.26 7.29
C SER A 5 -6.64 0.74 7.26
N LEU A 6 -7.77 0.19 6.82
CA LEU A 6 -7.98 -1.26 6.78
C LEU A 6 -7.68 -1.84 5.41
N ASN A 7 -6.72 -2.77 5.35
CA ASN A 7 -6.43 -3.52 4.13
C ASN A 7 -7.44 -4.66 3.93
N ILE A 8 -8.22 -4.60 2.85
CA ILE A 8 -9.33 -5.54 2.59
C ILE A 8 -9.01 -6.65 1.58
N ASN A 9 -7.74 -6.81 1.19
CA ASN A 9 -7.31 -7.81 0.19
C ASN A 9 -7.80 -9.23 0.51
N LYS A 10 -7.86 -9.60 1.80
CA LYS A 10 -8.25 -10.95 2.23
C LYS A 10 -9.75 -11.24 2.08
N PHE A 11 -10.61 -10.22 2.07
CA PHE A 11 -12.01 -10.42 1.67
C PHE A 11 -12.07 -10.86 0.20
N ALA A 12 -11.27 -10.23 -0.66
CA ALA A 12 -11.25 -10.54 -2.09
C ALA A 12 -10.64 -11.91 -2.37
N THR A 13 -9.62 -12.31 -1.60
CA THR A 13 -9.12 -13.70 -1.61
C THR A 13 -10.23 -14.70 -1.33
N LEU A 14 -11.05 -14.46 -0.30
CA LEU A 14 -12.15 -15.36 0.07
C LEU A 14 -13.24 -15.40 -1.02
N ARG A 15 -13.58 -14.24 -1.60
CA ARG A 15 -14.53 -14.13 -2.72
C ARG A 15 -14.05 -14.94 -3.94
N ASN A 16 -12.80 -14.73 -4.34
CA ASN A 16 -12.22 -15.33 -5.54
C ASN A 16 -12.08 -16.84 -5.42
N ALA A 17 -11.90 -17.36 -4.20
CA ALA A 17 -11.78 -18.81 -3.95
C ALA A 17 -12.99 -19.64 -4.43
N ARG A 18 -14.16 -19.00 -4.65
CA ARG A 18 -15.37 -19.66 -5.18
C ARG A 18 -15.94 -19.02 -6.45
N GLY A 19 -15.32 -17.96 -6.97
CA GLY A 19 -15.77 -17.27 -8.19
C GLY A 19 -17.15 -16.59 -8.09
N GLY A 20 -17.67 -16.42 -6.86
CA GLY A 20 -18.92 -15.69 -6.61
C GLY A 20 -18.66 -14.24 -6.23
N ASN A 21 -19.70 -13.55 -5.73
CA ASN A 21 -19.58 -12.18 -5.20
C ASN A 21 -19.71 -12.12 -3.67
N LEU A 22 -19.35 -13.21 -2.98
CA LEU A 22 -19.44 -13.32 -1.52
C LEU A 22 -18.08 -13.72 -0.91
N PRO A 23 -17.51 -12.91 0.01
CA PRO A 23 -18.03 -11.61 0.45
C PRO A 23 -17.98 -10.55 -0.66
N ASN A 24 -18.94 -9.62 -0.65
CA ASN A 24 -18.93 -8.45 -1.51
C ASN A 24 -17.91 -7.44 -0.95
N ILE A 25 -17.03 -6.93 -1.81
CA ILE A 25 -15.92 -6.05 -1.42
C ILE A 25 -16.37 -4.64 -1.07
N ILE A 26 -17.39 -4.13 -1.75
CA ILE A 26 -17.97 -2.82 -1.45
C ILE A 26 -18.62 -2.87 -0.07
N ASP A 27 -19.44 -3.89 0.19
CA ASP A 27 -20.10 -4.05 1.51
C ASP A 27 -19.07 -4.16 2.63
N ALA A 28 -18.00 -4.95 2.44
CA ALA A 28 -16.93 -5.08 3.42
C ALA A 28 -16.20 -3.74 3.67
N ALA A 29 -15.97 -2.93 2.63
CA ALA A 29 -15.32 -1.64 2.77
C ALA A 29 -16.21 -0.60 3.46
N LEU A 30 -17.49 -0.53 3.11
CA LEU A 30 -18.47 0.36 3.77
C LEU A 30 -18.68 -0.03 5.24
N ASP A 31 -18.66 -1.33 5.56
CA ASP A 31 -18.66 -1.81 6.94
C ASP A 31 -17.42 -1.35 7.71
N CYS A 32 -16.25 -1.41 7.09
CA CYS A 32 -15.00 -0.92 7.68
C CYS A 32 -15.07 0.59 8.00
N GLU A 33 -15.55 1.42 7.08
CA GLU A 33 -15.74 2.86 7.30
C GLU A 33 -16.76 3.11 8.43
N ARG A 34 -17.91 2.43 8.40
CA ARG A 34 -18.96 2.56 9.43
C ARG A 34 -18.45 2.19 10.83
N PHE A 35 -17.51 1.26 10.93
CA PHE A 35 -16.90 0.84 12.20
C PHE A 35 -15.67 1.67 12.59
N GLY A 36 -15.36 2.74 11.86
CA GLY A 36 -14.39 3.75 12.26
C GLY A 36 -13.03 3.66 11.56
N ALA A 37 -12.91 2.88 10.47
CA ALA A 37 -11.73 2.99 9.61
C ALA A 37 -11.68 4.40 9.00
N GLU A 38 -10.51 5.02 9.02
CA GLU A 38 -10.26 6.35 8.43
C GLU A 38 -9.65 6.25 7.02
N GLY A 39 -9.46 5.02 6.55
CA GLY A 39 -9.10 4.72 5.19
C GLY A 39 -9.31 3.24 4.86
N ILE A 40 -9.34 2.97 3.56
CA ILE A 40 -9.36 1.62 3.01
C ILE A 40 -8.12 1.45 2.16
N THR A 41 -7.43 0.34 2.38
CA THR A 41 -6.26 -0.03 1.58
C THR A 41 -6.55 -1.26 0.73
N VAL A 42 -6.14 -1.22 -0.54
CA VAL A 42 -6.20 -2.37 -1.45
C VAL A 42 -4.92 -2.49 -2.24
N HIS A 43 -4.64 -3.69 -2.74
CA HIS A 43 -3.47 -3.97 -3.56
C HIS A 43 -3.87 -4.80 -4.79
N PRO A 44 -4.16 -4.20 -5.95
CA PRO A 44 -4.32 -4.95 -7.19
C PRO A 44 -3.00 -5.60 -7.61
N ARG A 45 -2.92 -6.93 -7.50
CA ARG A 45 -1.80 -7.65 -8.13
C ARG A 45 -2.08 -7.79 -9.64
N PRO A 46 -1.05 -7.85 -10.50
CA PRO A 46 -1.26 -8.00 -11.94
C PRO A 46 -2.01 -9.26 -12.36
N ASP A 47 -1.94 -10.32 -11.55
CA ASP A 47 -2.69 -11.56 -11.74
C ASP A 47 -4.09 -11.55 -11.09
N GLU A 48 -4.47 -10.43 -10.49
CA GLU A 48 -5.76 -10.22 -9.81
C GLU A 48 -6.11 -11.32 -8.78
N ARG A 49 -5.10 -11.95 -8.17
CA ARG A 49 -5.33 -13.08 -7.24
C ARG A 49 -6.23 -12.74 -6.03
N HIS A 50 -6.39 -11.46 -5.71
CA HIS A 50 -7.34 -10.96 -4.72
C HIS A 50 -8.16 -9.79 -5.25
N ILE A 51 -7.64 -8.57 -5.12
CA ILE A 51 -8.28 -7.37 -5.63
C ILE A 51 -8.08 -7.33 -7.15
N THR A 52 -9.17 -7.19 -7.87
CA THR A 52 -9.19 -7.00 -9.34
C THR A 52 -9.09 -5.51 -9.67
N TYR A 53 -8.75 -5.17 -10.92
CA TYR A 53 -8.81 -3.77 -11.34
C TYR A 53 -10.24 -3.21 -11.32
N ASN A 54 -11.26 -4.04 -11.56
CA ASN A 54 -12.66 -3.62 -11.45
C ASN A 54 -13.04 -3.21 -10.02
N ASP A 55 -12.54 -3.94 -9.01
CA ASP A 55 -12.77 -3.61 -7.60
C ASP A 55 -12.29 -2.19 -7.27
N ILE A 56 -11.23 -1.71 -7.93
CA ILE A 56 -10.70 -0.36 -7.69
C ILE A 56 -11.71 0.70 -8.15
N TYR A 57 -12.23 0.57 -9.37
CA TYR A 57 -13.21 1.52 -9.89
C TYR A 57 -14.48 1.50 -9.03
N ASP A 58 -14.95 0.31 -8.66
CA ASP A 58 -16.12 0.15 -7.82
C ASP A 58 -15.92 0.80 -6.44
N LEU A 59 -14.80 0.53 -5.78
CA LEU A 59 -14.47 1.13 -4.47
C LEU A 59 -14.34 2.66 -4.58
N SER A 60 -13.65 3.18 -5.60
CA SER A 60 -13.43 4.62 -5.74
C SER A 60 -14.73 5.44 -5.83
N ASN A 61 -15.82 4.82 -6.32
CA ASN A 61 -17.12 5.47 -6.44
C ASN A 61 -17.95 5.42 -5.16
N ASN A 62 -17.58 4.59 -4.18
CA ASN A 62 -18.40 4.31 -3.00
C ASN A 62 -17.75 4.74 -1.68
N LEU A 63 -16.42 4.82 -1.61
CA LEU A 63 -15.71 5.17 -0.38
C LEU A 63 -15.85 6.65 -0.02
N THR A 64 -15.94 6.94 1.27
CA THR A 64 -16.03 8.31 1.81
C THR A 64 -14.78 8.73 2.59
N THR A 65 -13.95 7.78 2.96
CA THR A 65 -12.68 7.95 3.67
C THR A 65 -11.48 7.89 2.70
N GLU A 66 -10.25 7.96 3.23
CA GLU A 66 -9.06 7.90 2.38
C GLU A 66 -8.95 6.55 1.67
N PHE A 67 -8.89 6.56 0.34
CA PHE A 67 -8.56 5.37 -0.43
C PHE A 67 -7.05 5.32 -0.68
N ASN A 68 -6.40 4.27 -0.21
CA ASN A 68 -4.99 3.96 -0.44
C ASN A 68 -4.86 2.75 -1.37
N ILE A 69 -4.16 2.92 -2.50
CA ILE A 69 -3.92 1.81 -3.42
C ILE A 69 -2.43 1.46 -3.42
N GLU A 70 -2.12 0.23 -3.05
CA GLU A 70 -0.77 -0.34 -3.06
C GLU A 70 -0.47 -1.02 -4.39
N GLY A 71 0.76 -0.91 -4.89
CA GLY A 71 1.18 -1.73 -6.01
C GLY A 71 2.57 -1.41 -6.57
N TYR A 72 3.05 -2.32 -7.40
CA TYR A 72 4.23 -2.06 -8.23
C TYR A 72 3.83 -1.12 -9.38
N PRO A 73 4.61 -0.06 -9.65
CA PRO A 73 4.33 0.94 -10.69
C PRO A 73 4.52 0.41 -12.13
N SER A 74 3.76 -0.64 -12.48
CA SER A 74 3.61 -1.14 -13.84
C SER A 74 2.74 -0.19 -14.67
N LYS A 75 2.83 -0.28 -16.00
CA LYS A 75 2.01 0.54 -16.90
C LYS A 75 0.51 0.41 -16.64
N GLN A 76 0.01 -0.81 -16.41
CA GLN A 76 -1.40 -1.07 -16.13
C GLN A 76 -1.82 -0.49 -14.77
N PHE A 77 -0.97 -0.65 -13.77
CA PHE A 77 -1.19 -0.08 -12.44
C PHE A 77 -1.28 1.45 -12.52
N LEU A 78 -0.24 2.12 -13.04
CA LEU A 78 -0.19 3.58 -13.14
C LEU A 78 -1.36 4.15 -13.94
N LYS A 79 -1.73 3.51 -15.07
CA LYS A 79 -2.92 3.90 -15.83
C LYS A 79 -4.16 3.94 -14.93
N THR A 80 -4.42 2.87 -14.18
CA THR A 80 -5.58 2.77 -13.28
C THR A 80 -5.51 3.84 -12.18
N ILE A 81 -4.35 4.00 -11.54
CA ILE A 81 -4.17 4.97 -10.45
C ILE A 81 -4.40 6.41 -10.94
N LEU A 82 -3.95 6.76 -12.14
CA LEU A 82 -4.13 8.10 -12.72
C LEU A 82 -5.56 8.38 -13.18
N GLU A 83 -6.31 7.33 -13.55
CA GLU A 83 -7.75 7.42 -13.85
C GLU A 83 -8.57 7.61 -12.58
N VAL A 84 -8.29 6.82 -11.54
CA VAL A 84 -9.04 6.78 -10.28
C VAL A 84 -8.66 7.94 -9.34
N SER A 85 -7.40 8.38 -9.38
CA SER A 85 -6.85 9.44 -8.53
C SER A 85 -7.15 9.25 -7.03
N PRO A 86 -6.70 8.13 -6.41
CA PRO A 86 -6.94 7.87 -4.99
C PRO A 86 -6.25 8.93 -4.11
N GLY A 87 -6.71 9.05 -2.85
CA GLY A 87 -6.10 9.98 -1.90
C GLY A 87 -4.63 9.66 -1.59
N GLN A 88 -4.27 8.37 -1.65
CA GLN A 88 -2.90 7.89 -1.52
C GLN A 88 -2.59 6.74 -2.48
N CYS A 89 -1.36 6.70 -2.99
CA CYS A 89 -0.78 5.54 -3.65
C CYS A 89 0.47 5.10 -2.87
N THR A 90 0.52 3.83 -2.48
CA THR A 90 1.68 3.25 -1.80
C THR A 90 2.45 2.38 -2.76
N LEU A 91 3.65 2.80 -3.15
CA LEU A 91 4.48 2.04 -4.08
C LEU A 91 5.18 0.90 -3.34
N VAL A 92 5.03 -0.32 -3.85
CA VAL A 92 5.75 -1.51 -3.38
C VAL A 92 6.74 -1.99 -4.45
N PRO A 93 7.90 -2.53 -4.07
CA PRO A 93 8.93 -2.97 -5.03
C PRO A 93 8.70 -4.38 -5.59
N ASP A 94 7.66 -5.08 -5.14
CA ASP A 94 7.43 -6.48 -5.51
C ASP A 94 7.21 -6.67 -7.01
N SER A 95 7.97 -7.60 -7.59
CA SER A 95 7.63 -8.19 -8.87
C SER A 95 6.23 -8.84 -8.83
N PRO A 96 5.49 -8.89 -9.94
CA PRO A 96 4.20 -9.58 -10.04
C PRO A 96 4.21 -11.03 -9.51
N ASP A 97 5.36 -11.70 -9.55
CA ASP A 97 5.52 -13.11 -9.20
C ASP A 97 5.59 -13.37 -7.68
N VAL A 98 5.76 -12.33 -6.85
CA VAL A 98 5.94 -12.50 -5.39
C VAL A 98 4.59 -12.74 -4.70
N LEU A 99 4.57 -13.63 -3.69
CA LEU A 99 3.34 -13.98 -2.97
C LEU A 99 2.86 -12.86 -2.01
N THR A 100 3.79 -12.16 -1.35
CA THR A 100 3.53 -11.09 -0.37
C THR A 100 4.73 -10.15 -0.32
N SER A 101 4.51 -8.86 -0.10
CA SER A 101 5.59 -7.86 0.02
C SER A 101 6.46 -8.14 1.23
N ASP A 102 7.69 -8.59 0.98
CA ASP A 102 8.69 -8.87 2.01
C ASP A 102 9.96 -8.04 1.86
N GLN A 103 10.01 -7.15 0.85
CA GLN A 103 11.11 -6.22 0.60
C GLN A 103 10.60 -4.80 0.44
N GLY A 104 11.36 -3.85 0.98
CA GLY A 104 11.12 -2.41 0.80
C GLY A 104 11.92 -1.82 -0.37
N TRP A 105 11.53 -0.63 -0.82
CA TRP A 105 12.25 0.08 -1.87
C TRP A 105 13.69 0.41 -1.46
N ASP A 106 14.64 0.10 -2.33
CA ASP A 106 15.95 0.72 -2.32
C ASP A 106 15.89 2.05 -3.10
N THR A 107 15.58 3.12 -2.37
CA THR A 107 15.42 4.48 -2.90
C THR A 107 16.70 5.06 -3.49
N ILE A 108 17.88 4.57 -3.07
CA ILE A 108 19.17 4.98 -3.63
C ILE A 108 19.34 4.35 -5.01
N LYS A 109 19.15 3.03 -5.09
CA LYS A 109 19.28 2.27 -6.33
C LYS A 109 18.22 2.66 -7.36
N HIS A 110 16.99 2.91 -6.93
CA HIS A 110 15.84 3.20 -7.80
C HIS A 110 15.47 4.68 -7.87
N LYS A 111 16.38 5.58 -7.47
CA LYS A 111 16.14 7.03 -7.33
C LYS A 111 15.49 7.67 -8.56
N THR A 112 16.06 7.45 -9.75
CA THR A 112 15.55 8.05 -11.00
C THR A 112 14.15 7.55 -11.33
N PHE A 113 13.95 6.22 -11.27
CA PHE A 113 12.66 5.60 -11.53
C PHE A 113 11.58 6.11 -10.58
N LEU A 114 11.87 6.15 -9.28
CA LEU A 114 10.92 6.63 -8.28
C LEU A 114 10.59 8.12 -8.49
N LYS A 115 11.57 8.97 -8.82
CA LYS A 115 11.32 10.39 -9.13
C LYS A 115 10.33 10.56 -10.28
N GLU A 116 10.49 9.80 -11.35
CA GLU A 116 9.61 9.87 -12.52
C GLU A 116 8.18 9.44 -12.16
N VAL A 117 8.03 8.27 -11.53
CA VAL A 117 6.73 7.74 -11.11
C VAL A 117 6.03 8.66 -10.11
N ILE A 118 6.74 9.13 -9.07
CA ILE A 118 6.19 10.02 -8.05
C ILE A 118 5.77 11.35 -8.69
N SER A 119 6.57 11.89 -9.61
CA SER A 119 6.22 13.12 -10.33
C SER A 119 4.94 12.96 -11.13
N GLU A 120 4.76 11.83 -11.83
CA GLU A 120 3.56 11.54 -12.62
C GLU A 120 2.32 11.45 -11.72
N LEU A 121 2.38 10.69 -10.64
CA LEU A 121 1.28 10.55 -9.67
C LEU A 121 0.90 11.90 -9.04
N LYS A 122 1.89 12.74 -8.72
CA LYS A 122 1.66 14.07 -8.16
C LYS A 122 0.99 15.04 -9.12
N THR A 123 1.05 14.83 -10.44
CA THR A 123 0.26 15.64 -11.39
C THR A 123 -1.25 15.51 -11.18
N LYS A 124 -1.70 14.42 -10.55
CA LYS A 124 -3.09 14.16 -10.16
C LYS A 124 -3.41 14.53 -8.71
N GLY A 125 -2.46 15.13 -7.98
CA GLY A 125 -2.62 15.45 -6.56
C GLY A 125 -2.61 14.23 -5.63
N ILE A 126 -2.16 13.06 -6.12
CA ILE A 126 -2.10 11.82 -5.36
C ILE A 126 -0.91 11.90 -4.39
N ARG A 127 -1.16 11.62 -3.11
CA ARG A 127 -0.07 11.49 -2.12
C ARG A 127 0.65 10.17 -2.31
N VAL A 128 1.98 10.18 -2.29
CA VAL A 128 2.78 8.97 -2.51
C VAL A 128 3.47 8.52 -1.22
N SER A 129 3.23 7.26 -0.86
CA SER A 129 3.96 6.53 0.17
C SER A 129 4.91 5.51 -0.47
N LEU A 130 6.09 5.30 0.12
CA LEU A 130 7.02 4.23 -0.29
C LEU A 130 7.05 3.15 0.79
N PHE A 131 6.80 1.89 0.40
CA PHE A 131 7.01 0.76 1.29
C PHE A 131 8.51 0.49 1.46
N MET A 132 9.03 0.52 2.69
CA MET A 132 10.46 0.56 2.99
C MET A 132 10.84 -0.27 4.21
N GLU A 133 12.10 -0.74 4.24
CA GLU A 133 12.71 -1.30 5.44
C GLU A 133 13.21 -0.19 6.38
N ASN A 134 13.71 -0.57 7.55
CA ASN A 134 14.27 0.34 8.57
C ASN A 134 15.73 0.78 8.29
N ASP A 135 16.11 0.90 7.01
CA ASP A 135 17.43 1.40 6.61
C ASP A 135 17.40 2.94 6.51
N LEU A 136 18.04 3.61 7.47
CA LEU A 136 18.05 5.07 7.57
C LEU A 136 18.57 5.77 6.31
N LYS A 137 19.57 5.21 5.63
CA LYS A 137 20.12 5.83 4.41
C LYS A 137 19.12 5.78 3.26
N LYS A 138 18.38 4.68 3.15
CA LYS A 138 17.30 4.56 2.15
C LYS A 138 16.14 5.48 2.54
N ILE A 139 15.76 5.53 3.81
CA ILE A 139 14.70 6.42 4.31
C ILE A 139 15.02 7.90 4.01
N ASP A 140 16.25 8.36 4.27
CA ASP A 140 16.67 9.72 3.93
C ASP A 140 16.50 10.02 2.44
N CYS A 141 16.82 9.06 1.58
CA CYS A 141 16.67 9.19 0.13
C CYS A 141 15.21 9.20 -0.34
N ALA A 142 14.24 8.74 0.48
CA ALA A 142 12.81 8.83 0.16
C ALA A 142 12.36 10.30 -0.02
N LYS A 143 12.92 11.21 0.79
CA LYS A 143 12.68 12.66 0.65
C LYS A 143 13.23 13.22 -0.66
N GLU A 144 14.39 12.72 -1.09
CA GLU A 144 15.04 13.18 -2.32
C GLU A 144 14.27 12.77 -3.58
N VAL A 145 13.50 11.68 -3.53
CA VAL A 145 12.60 11.26 -4.61
C VAL A 145 11.21 11.90 -4.51
N ASN A 146 11.02 12.82 -3.55
CA ASN A 146 9.78 13.57 -3.32
C ASN A 146 8.59 12.69 -2.86
N ALA A 147 8.84 11.59 -2.14
CA ALA A 147 7.78 10.85 -1.47
C ALA A 147 7.17 11.69 -0.34
N ASP A 148 5.85 11.62 -0.15
CA ASP A 148 5.16 12.34 0.93
C ASP A 148 5.24 11.59 2.26
N ARG A 149 5.34 10.26 2.18
CA ARG A 149 5.36 9.32 3.31
C ARG A 149 6.24 8.12 3.01
N ILE A 150 6.57 7.39 4.06
CA ILE A 150 7.07 6.03 4.00
C ILE A 150 6.14 5.12 4.79
N GLU A 151 6.08 3.86 4.40
CA GLU A 151 5.42 2.79 5.13
C GLU A 151 6.49 1.76 5.51
N LEU A 152 6.78 1.64 6.81
CA LEU A 152 7.81 0.73 7.30
C LEU A 152 7.30 -0.71 7.27
N TYR A 153 8.07 -1.61 6.68
CA TYR A 153 7.80 -3.04 6.68
C TYR A 153 7.99 -3.63 8.09
N THR A 154 6.88 -3.83 8.80
CA THR A 154 6.87 -4.34 10.19
C THR A 154 6.91 -5.87 10.31
N GLY A 155 7.13 -6.60 9.21
CA GLY A 155 7.21 -8.07 9.22
C GLY A 155 8.24 -8.65 10.20
N PRO A 156 9.49 -8.13 10.22
CA PRO A 156 10.51 -8.58 11.17
C PRO A 156 10.10 -8.38 12.64
N TYR A 157 9.41 -7.28 12.96
CA TYR A 157 8.87 -7.05 14.30
C TYR A 157 7.80 -8.08 14.65
N ALA A 158 6.82 -8.31 13.75
CA ALA A 158 5.75 -9.28 13.98
C ALA A 158 6.29 -10.71 14.21
N HIS A 159 7.32 -11.12 13.45
CA HIS A 159 7.94 -12.44 13.59
C HIS A 159 8.71 -12.60 14.92
N ASN A 160 9.34 -11.53 15.42
CA ASN A 160 10.18 -11.58 16.62
C ASN A 160 9.47 -11.10 17.89
N PHE A 161 8.21 -10.67 17.80
CA PHE A 161 7.45 -10.12 18.92
C PHE A 161 7.53 -10.97 20.20
N ASN A 162 7.30 -12.28 20.09
CA ASN A 162 7.34 -13.20 21.24
C ASN A 162 8.76 -13.54 21.74
N LYS A 163 9.80 -13.19 20.98
CA LYS A 163 11.20 -13.41 21.35
C LYS A 163 11.79 -12.25 22.15
N GLY A 164 11.16 -11.08 22.11
CA GLY A 164 11.59 -9.87 22.81
C GLY A 164 11.00 -8.64 22.15
N LYS A 165 9.96 -8.06 22.78
CA LYS A 165 9.23 -6.93 22.22
C LYS A 165 10.09 -5.67 22.11
N GLU A 166 10.84 -5.38 23.17
CA GLU A 166 11.65 -4.17 23.31
C GLU A 166 12.81 -4.15 22.31
N SER A 167 13.51 -5.27 22.13
CA SER A 167 14.58 -5.39 21.13
C SER A 167 14.03 -5.39 19.70
N SER A 168 12.84 -5.95 19.47
CA SER A 168 12.24 -6.01 18.13
C SER A 168 11.75 -4.66 17.61
N ILE A 169 11.45 -3.70 18.51
CA ILE A 169 10.92 -2.38 18.12
C ILE A 169 12.02 -1.33 17.93
N GLU A 170 13.21 -1.51 18.50
CA GLU A 170 14.30 -0.51 18.52
C GLU A 170 14.59 0.09 17.14
N ALA A 171 14.76 -0.76 16.12
CA ALA A 171 15.04 -0.30 14.77
C ALA A 171 13.89 0.49 14.12
N PHE A 172 12.64 0.25 14.54
CA PHE A 172 11.48 1.01 14.07
C PHE A 172 11.35 2.35 14.77
N VAL A 173 11.75 2.44 16.05
CA VAL A 173 11.84 3.73 16.77
C VAL A 173 12.86 4.61 16.07
N ASN A 174 14.07 4.10 15.84
CA ASN A 174 15.13 4.85 15.16
C ASN A 174 14.74 5.29 13.74
N ALA A 175 13.95 4.48 13.02
CA ALA A 175 13.46 4.82 11.68
C ALA A 175 12.33 5.86 11.66
N ALA A 176 11.66 6.07 12.80
CA ALA A 176 10.54 7.00 12.94
C ALA A 176 10.94 8.39 13.48
N GLU A 177 12.14 8.52 14.06
CA GLU A 177 12.75 9.78 14.50
C GLU A 177 13.31 10.60 13.33
#